data_AF-A0A0U5JGC3-F1
#
_entry.id   AF-A0A0U5JGC3-F1
#
_cell.length_a   1.000
_cell.length_b   1.000
_cell.length_c   1.000
_cell.angle_alpha   90.00
_cell.angle_beta   90.00
_cell.angle_gamma   90.00
#
_symmetry.space_group_name_H-M   'P 1'
#
loop_
_entity.id
_entity.type
_entity.pdbx_description
1 polymer ?
#
loop_
_entity_poly.entity_id
_entity_poly.type
_entity_poly.pdbx_seq_one_letter_code
_entity_poly.pdbx_strand_id
1 'polypeptide(L)'
;MTSDLEKSFKAKLRAIAKEKNRDPADLWQTLTLERFLVRLAKSEYRKHFVLKGGILLSKYIEIGRETTDLDFLAKKISNEVNGLKIVFEKITSIDIQDGFLFQEIKISELTHPHMGYPGVEVSMIAHFGKTRFKVAIDIGFGDIVDSIEYSIPLTKSSKGSLFEGNVTLPCYPKEFIFAEKLETVIHRGSFNSRMKDFHDLYSMISSQPSLGNIEEIIRMVFEHRETELALPITYEADELNRLQNFWNEYLRNLRAENLAPLPENIADVIAKINHWLQLNTRLLVALNM
;
A
#
# COMPACT_ATOMS: atom_id res chain seq x y z
N MET A 1 -23.68 19.72 -6.07
CA MET A 1 -24.43 18.66 -5.37
C MET A 1 -25.45 19.31 -4.44
N THR A 2 -26.71 18.85 -4.43
CA THR A 2 -27.72 19.35 -3.49
C THR A 2 -27.54 18.74 -2.09
N SER A 3 -28.01 19.40 -1.04
CA SER A 3 -27.90 18.89 0.34
C SER A 3 -28.57 17.53 0.54
N ASP A 4 -29.63 17.26 -0.20
CA ASP A 4 -30.40 16.02 -0.05
C ASP A 4 -29.72 14.83 -0.74
N LEU A 5 -29.01 15.08 -1.85
CA LEU A 5 -28.17 14.08 -2.50
C LEU A 5 -26.98 13.69 -1.59
N GLU A 6 -26.36 14.68 -0.94
CA GLU A 6 -25.27 14.45 0.02
C GLU A 6 -25.74 13.60 1.21
N LYS A 7 -26.90 13.93 1.80
CA LYS A 7 -27.50 13.15 2.90
C LYS A 7 -27.82 11.71 2.49
N SER A 8 -28.43 11.54 1.32
CA SER A 8 -28.78 10.22 0.78
C SER A 8 -27.53 9.36 0.57
N PHE A 9 -26.47 9.95 0.00
CA PHE A 9 -25.21 9.24 -0.22
C PHE A 9 -24.53 8.85 1.11
N LYS A 10 -24.53 9.75 2.11
CA LYS A 10 -24.06 9.46 3.47
C LYS A 10 -24.81 8.30 4.11
N ALA A 11 -26.14 8.24 3.96
CA ALA A 11 -26.94 7.13 4.44
C ALA A 11 -26.60 5.81 3.72
N LYS A 12 -26.43 5.85 2.39
CA LYS A 12 -25.99 4.70 1.60
C LYS A 12 -24.64 4.18 2.08
N LEU A 13 -23.66 5.06 2.31
CA LEU A 13 -22.34 4.65 2.76
C LEU A 13 -22.37 4.03 4.16
N ARG A 14 -23.17 4.56 5.09
CA ARG A 14 -23.37 3.95 6.42
C ARG A 14 -23.97 2.55 6.34
N ALA A 15 -24.91 2.33 5.41
CA ALA A 15 -25.47 1.00 5.18
C ALA A 15 -24.41 0.02 4.66
N ILE A 16 -23.53 0.46 3.74
CA ILE A 16 -22.43 -0.35 3.22
C ILE A 16 -21.40 -0.66 4.32
N ALA A 17 -21.06 0.32 5.16
CA ALA A 17 -20.15 0.14 6.29
C ALA A 17 -20.68 -0.94 7.24
N LYS A 18 -21.98 -0.90 7.57
CA LYS A 18 -22.65 -1.93 8.38
C LYS A 18 -22.66 -3.30 7.69
N GLU A 19 -22.95 -3.35 6.39
CA GLU A 19 -22.94 -4.59 5.60
C GLU A 19 -21.57 -5.27 5.62
N LYS A 20 -20.49 -4.48 5.54
CA LYS A 20 -19.12 -4.97 5.47
C LYS A 20 -18.43 -5.09 6.82
N ASN A 21 -19.12 -4.81 7.92
CA ASN A 21 -18.54 -4.70 9.26
C ASN A 21 -17.27 -3.79 9.27
N ARG A 22 -17.33 -2.65 8.57
CA ARG A 22 -16.23 -1.67 8.52
C ARG A 22 -16.64 -0.37 9.17
N ASP A 23 -15.65 0.32 9.73
CA ASP A 23 -15.82 1.69 10.20
C ASP A 23 -16.25 2.62 9.04
N PRO A 24 -17.30 3.44 9.20
CA PRO A 24 -17.75 4.37 8.16
C PRO A 24 -16.69 5.37 7.69
N ALA A 25 -15.80 5.85 8.57
CA ALA A 25 -14.72 6.76 8.23
C ALA A 25 -13.65 6.09 7.36
N ASP A 26 -13.30 4.84 7.67
CA ASP A 26 -12.40 4.02 6.85
C ASP A 26 -12.99 3.77 5.44
N LEU A 27 -14.30 3.50 5.36
CA LEU A 27 -14.99 3.38 4.08
C LEU A 27 -15.02 4.71 3.29
N TRP A 28 -15.19 5.84 3.96
CA TRP A 28 -15.06 7.16 3.35
C TRP A 28 -13.65 7.43 2.83
N GLN A 29 -12.63 7.08 3.61
CA GLN A 29 -11.23 7.23 3.20
C GLN A 29 -10.96 6.37 1.96
N THR A 30 -11.31 5.09 2.00
CA THR A 30 -11.18 4.16 0.87
C THR A 30 -11.84 4.74 -0.39
N LEU A 31 -13.09 5.22 -0.27
CA LEU A 31 -13.83 5.80 -1.38
C LEU A 31 -13.15 7.05 -1.94
N THR A 32 -12.63 7.92 -1.07
CA THR A 32 -11.94 9.14 -1.48
C THR A 32 -10.69 8.82 -2.29
N LEU A 33 -9.89 7.84 -1.85
CA LEU A 33 -8.71 7.37 -2.59
C LEU A 33 -9.10 6.73 -3.94
N GLU A 34 -10.17 5.93 -3.97
CA GLU A 34 -10.71 5.36 -5.21
C GLU A 34 -11.13 6.45 -6.21
N ARG A 35 -11.72 7.56 -5.74
CA ARG A 35 -12.09 8.69 -6.60
C ARG A 35 -10.88 9.41 -7.19
N PHE A 36 -9.76 9.46 -6.46
CA PHE A 36 -8.50 9.93 -7.01
C PHE A 36 -7.95 8.98 -8.08
N LEU A 37 -7.96 7.66 -7.83
CA LEU A 37 -7.48 6.65 -8.79
C LEU A 37 -8.24 6.70 -10.12
N VAL A 38 -9.55 6.92 -10.10
CA VAL A 38 -10.35 7.07 -11.33
C VAL A 38 -9.95 8.32 -12.12
N ARG A 39 -9.65 9.44 -11.44
CA ARG A 39 -9.14 10.66 -12.10
C ARG A 39 -7.76 10.42 -12.71
N LEU A 40 -6.85 9.80 -11.96
CA LEU A 40 -5.53 9.44 -12.46
C LEU A 40 -5.62 8.55 -13.71
N ALA A 41 -6.49 7.53 -13.69
CA ALA A 41 -6.68 6.62 -14.81
C ALA A 41 -7.23 7.29 -16.08
N LYS A 42 -8.01 8.37 -15.92
CA LYS A 42 -8.55 9.17 -17.03
C LYS A 42 -7.60 10.29 -17.49
N SER A 43 -6.51 10.53 -16.76
CA SER A 43 -5.56 11.60 -17.07
C SER A 43 -4.51 11.18 -18.10
N GLU A 44 -3.87 12.17 -18.73
CA GLU A 44 -2.67 11.97 -19.56
C GLU A 44 -1.50 11.35 -18.76
N TYR A 45 -1.53 11.45 -17.43
CA TYR A 45 -0.47 10.98 -16.53
C TYR A 45 -0.59 9.51 -16.12
N ARG A 46 -1.63 8.79 -16.55
CA ARG A 46 -1.88 7.39 -16.15
C ARG A 46 -0.64 6.49 -16.24
N LYS A 47 0.14 6.62 -17.32
CA LYS A 47 1.32 5.75 -17.57
C LYS A 47 2.57 6.19 -16.80
N HIS A 48 2.54 7.35 -16.14
CA HIS A 48 3.65 7.90 -15.38
C HIS A 48 3.62 7.48 -13.91
N PHE A 49 2.53 6.87 -13.44
CA PHE A 49 2.39 6.44 -12.05
C PHE A 49 1.99 4.97 -11.98
N VAL A 50 2.82 4.17 -11.33
CA VAL A 50 2.55 2.75 -11.07
C VAL A 50 2.12 2.60 -9.62
N LEU A 51 0.89 2.17 -9.39
CA LEU A 51 0.35 2.00 -8.04
C LEU A 51 1.11 0.87 -7.31
N LYS A 52 1.45 1.10 -6.04
CA LYS A 52 2.14 0.14 -5.17
C LYS A 52 1.56 0.18 -3.75
N GLY A 53 2.28 -0.45 -2.82
CA GLY A 53 2.05 -0.28 -1.39
C GLY A 53 0.79 -0.95 -0.84
N GLY A 54 0.36 -0.45 0.33
CA GLY A 54 -0.66 -1.11 1.14
C GLY A 54 -2.05 -1.12 0.51
N ILE A 55 -2.46 -0.01 -0.11
CA ILE A 55 -3.76 0.06 -0.80
C ILE A 55 -3.83 -0.98 -1.91
N LEU A 56 -2.81 -1.10 -2.76
CA LEU A 56 -2.81 -2.11 -3.81
C LEU A 56 -2.81 -3.52 -3.24
N LEU A 57 -1.98 -3.79 -2.22
CA LEU A 57 -1.92 -5.12 -1.59
C LEU A 57 -3.29 -5.54 -1.04
N SER A 58 -4.05 -4.61 -0.44
CA SER A 58 -5.41 -4.86 0.05
C SER A 58 -6.42 -5.25 -1.05
N LYS A 59 -6.09 -4.99 -2.33
CA LYS A 59 -6.90 -5.40 -3.49
C LYS A 59 -6.52 -6.80 -3.98
N TYR A 60 -5.34 -7.29 -3.64
CA TYR A 60 -4.87 -8.63 -3.98
C TYR A 60 -5.24 -9.68 -2.95
N ILE A 61 -5.22 -9.31 -1.67
CA ILE A 61 -5.44 -10.21 -0.52
C ILE A 61 -6.11 -9.44 0.61
N GLU A 62 -6.70 -10.17 1.57
CA GLU A 62 -7.19 -9.59 2.81
C GLU A 62 -6.01 -9.41 3.78
N ILE A 63 -5.59 -8.14 3.99
CA ILE A 63 -4.43 -7.81 4.83
C ILE A 63 -4.78 -7.54 6.29
N GLY A 64 -6.06 -7.42 6.66
CA GLY A 64 -6.47 -7.19 8.05
C GLY A 64 -5.86 -5.92 8.67
N ARG A 65 -5.65 -4.83 7.92
CA ARG A 65 -5.26 -3.54 8.52
C ARG A 65 -5.69 -2.37 7.65
N GLU A 66 -5.85 -1.22 8.28
CA GLU A 66 -6.14 0.02 7.57
C GLU A 66 -4.95 0.46 6.71
N THR A 67 -5.27 1.07 5.58
CA THR A 67 -4.34 1.74 4.66
C THR A 67 -5.01 3.05 4.25
N THR A 68 -4.32 4.18 4.44
CA THR A 68 -4.92 5.52 4.37
C THR A 68 -4.28 6.42 3.33
N ASP A 69 -3.15 5.95 2.79
CA ASP A 69 -2.22 6.57 1.87
C ASP A 69 -2.17 5.79 0.55
N LEU A 70 -1.95 6.51 -0.56
CA LEU A 70 -1.63 5.90 -1.85
C LEU A 70 -0.12 5.97 -2.06
N ASP A 71 0.48 4.84 -2.43
CA ASP A 71 1.89 4.79 -2.83
C ASP A 71 2.00 4.63 -4.36
N PHE A 72 2.84 5.43 -5.00
CA PHE A 72 3.17 5.28 -6.42
C PHE A 72 4.67 5.23 -6.66
N LEU A 73 5.08 4.46 -7.66
CA LEU A 73 6.34 4.69 -8.36
C LEU A 73 6.09 5.63 -9.54
N ALA A 74 6.81 6.74 -9.57
CA ALA A 74 6.84 7.64 -10.70
C ALA A 74 7.78 7.11 -11.81
N LYS A 75 7.29 7.09 -13.06
CA LYS A 75 8.05 6.71 -14.27
C LYS A 75 8.07 7.86 -15.26
N LYS A 76 9.28 8.18 -15.78
CA LYS A 76 9.49 9.19 -16.84
C LYS A 76 8.86 10.56 -16.50
N ILE A 77 8.98 10.97 -15.24
CA ILE A 77 8.49 12.26 -14.74
C ILE A 77 9.51 12.81 -13.73
N SER A 78 9.70 14.13 -13.75
CA SER A 78 10.62 14.81 -12.83
C SER A 78 10.06 14.78 -11.40
N ASN A 79 10.97 14.75 -10.41
CA ASN A 79 10.63 14.91 -9.00
C ASN A 79 10.54 16.40 -8.57
N GLU A 80 10.62 17.33 -9.52
CA GLU A 80 10.49 18.77 -9.23
C GLU A 80 9.10 19.10 -8.63
N VAL A 81 9.12 19.69 -7.44
CA VAL A 81 7.93 20.06 -6.66
C VAL A 81 6.90 20.85 -7.49
N ASN A 82 7.34 21.89 -8.21
CA ASN A 82 6.43 22.71 -9.01
C ASN A 82 5.82 21.93 -10.19
N GLY A 83 6.63 21.11 -10.86
CA GLY A 83 6.18 20.25 -11.96
C GLY A 83 5.13 19.25 -11.49
N LEU A 84 5.37 18.58 -10.37
CA LEU A 84 4.40 17.66 -9.77
C LEU A 84 3.12 18.38 -9.35
N LYS A 85 3.19 19.63 -8.85
CA LYS A 85 2.00 20.37 -8.44
C LYS A 85 1.05 20.58 -9.60
N ILE A 86 1.58 20.99 -10.75
CA ILE A 86 0.81 21.16 -12.00
C ILE A 86 0.19 19.83 -12.45
N VAL A 87 0.94 18.72 -12.34
CA VAL A 87 0.47 17.39 -12.70
C VAL A 87 -0.73 16.98 -11.85
N PHE A 88 -0.62 17.12 -10.52
CA PHE A 88 -1.71 16.77 -9.60
C PHE A 88 -2.90 17.73 -9.71
N GLU A 89 -2.69 19.03 -9.96
CA GLU A 89 -3.76 19.98 -10.29
C GLU A 89 -4.53 19.56 -11.54
N LYS A 90 -3.83 19.12 -12.61
CA LYS A 90 -4.48 18.60 -13.81
C LYS A 90 -5.26 17.30 -13.54
N ILE A 91 -4.68 16.34 -12.83
CA ILE A 91 -5.37 15.08 -12.50
C ILE A 91 -6.65 15.37 -11.71
N THR A 92 -6.54 16.19 -10.66
CA THR A 92 -7.66 16.49 -9.76
C THR A 92 -8.76 17.33 -10.41
N SER A 93 -8.42 18.15 -11.41
CA SER A 93 -9.37 18.96 -12.18
C SER A 93 -10.31 18.15 -13.10
N ILE A 94 -10.02 16.86 -13.34
CA ILE A 94 -10.86 16.01 -14.16
C ILE A 94 -12.20 15.80 -13.45
N ASP A 95 -13.25 16.42 -14.00
CA ASP A 95 -14.62 16.22 -13.55
C ASP A 95 -15.15 14.87 -14.03
N ILE A 96 -15.40 13.97 -13.07
CA ILE A 96 -16.01 12.67 -13.30
C ILE A 96 -17.42 12.59 -12.70
N GLN A 97 -18.03 13.74 -12.39
CA GLN A 97 -19.40 13.90 -11.92
C GLN A 97 -19.75 13.04 -10.69
N ASP A 98 -18.78 12.83 -9.80
CA ASP A 98 -18.90 11.99 -8.60
C ASP A 98 -19.17 12.78 -7.32
N GLY A 99 -19.24 14.10 -7.41
CA GLY A 99 -19.46 15.00 -6.28
C GLY A 99 -18.22 15.25 -5.40
N PHE A 100 -17.06 14.70 -5.75
CA PHE A 100 -15.80 14.96 -5.07
C PHE A 100 -15.05 16.12 -5.73
N LEU A 101 -14.51 17.02 -4.89
CA LEU A 101 -13.66 18.13 -5.31
C LEU A 101 -12.34 18.06 -4.54
N PHE A 102 -11.22 17.92 -5.24
CA PHE A 102 -9.89 17.87 -4.64
C PHE A 102 -9.24 19.24 -4.75
N GLN A 103 -8.76 19.78 -3.63
CA GLN A 103 -8.19 21.13 -3.53
C GLN A 103 -7.03 21.15 -2.53
N GLU A 104 -6.43 22.32 -2.33
CA GLU A 104 -5.37 22.54 -1.33
C GLU A 104 -4.15 21.62 -1.53
N ILE A 105 -3.76 21.39 -2.79
CA ILE A 105 -2.64 20.51 -3.14
C ILE A 105 -1.33 21.14 -2.65
N LYS A 106 -0.61 20.38 -1.83
CA LYS A 106 0.71 20.69 -1.30
C LYS A 106 1.65 19.55 -1.61
N ILE A 107 2.89 19.91 -1.90
CA ILE A 107 3.94 18.97 -2.24
C ILE A 107 5.12 19.24 -1.33
N SER A 108 5.64 18.19 -0.70
CA SER A 108 6.80 18.23 0.18
C SER A 108 7.69 17.02 -0.07
N GLU A 109 8.98 17.16 0.21
CA GLU A 109 9.89 16.02 0.22
C GLU A 109 9.49 15.04 1.33
N LEU A 110 9.65 13.74 1.07
CA LEU A 110 9.49 12.73 2.10
C LEU A 110 10.61 12.85 3.13
N THR A 111 10.24 12.82 4.41
CA THR A 111 11.19 12.92 5.54
C THR A 111 12.26 11.83 5.54
N HIS A 112 11.99 10.70 4.88
CA HIS A 112 12.92 9.58 4.76
C HIS A 112 13.14 9.24 3.28
N PRO A 113 14.22 9.74 2.66
CA PRO A 113 14.58 9.33 1.31
C PRO A 113 14.85 7.82 1.27
N HIS A 114 14.46 7.17 0.16
CA HIS A 114 14.74 5.77 -0.10
C HIS A 114 15.74 5.71 -1.25
N MET A 115 16.81 4.91 -1.13
CA MET A 115 17.82 4.76 -2.20
C MET A 115 18.51 6.07 -2.59
N GLY A 116 18.66 7.02 -1.66
CA GLY A 116 19.27 8.32 -1.95
C GLY A 116 18.42 9.24 -2.85
N TYR A 117 17.24 8.80 -3.29
CA TYR A 117 16.29 9.65 -4.01
C TYR A 117 15.32 10.31 -3.02
N PRO A 118 15.18 11.65 -3.05
CA PRO A 118 14.12 12.32 -2.31
C PRO A 118 12.80 11.96 -2.97
N GLY A 119 12.07 11.04 -2.35
CA GLY A 119 10.67 10.82 -2.68
C GLY A 119 9.83 12.03 -2.28
N VAL A 120 8.58 12.06 -2.74
CA VAL A 120 7.71 13.23 -2.59
C VAL A 120 6.38 12.81 -1.98
N GLU A 121 5.91 13.53 -0.97
CA GLU A 121 4.54 13.44 -0.46
C GLU A 121 3.70 14.53 -1.13
N VAL A 122 2.56 14.11 -1.71
CA VAL A 122 1.51 15.01 -2.16
C VAL A 122 0.35 14.92 -1.17
N SER A 123 0.04 16.03 -0.52
CA SER A 123 -1.12 16.14 0.35
C SER A 123 -2.18 17.05 -0.27
N MET A 124 -3.45 16.69 -0.12
CA MET A 124 -4.59 17.47 -0.62
C MET A 124 -5.84 17.23 0.23
N ILE A 125 -6.83 18.10 0.09
CA ILE A 125 -8.13 17.97 0.73
C ILE A 125 -9.18 17.61 -0.31
N ALA A 126 -9.84 16.48 -0.11
CA ALA A 126 -11.01 16.09 -0.88
C ALA A 126 -12.29 16.53 -0.15
N HIS A 127 -13.17 17.19 -0.88
CA HIS A 127 -14.47 17.63 -0.41
C HIS A 127 -15.57 16.78 -1.01
N PHE A 128 -16.47 16.29 -0.15
CA PHE A 128 -17.77 15.76 -0.56
C PHE A 128 -18.86 16.57 0.14
N GLY A 129 -19.42 17.53 -0.58
CA GLY A 129 -20.29 18.56 0.02
C GLY A 129 -19.52 19.36 1.07
N LYS A 130 -19.99 19.34 2.34
CA LYS A 130 -19.30 20.03 3.44
C LYS A 130 -18.24 19.19 4.15
N THR A 131 -18.18 17.89 3.88
CA THR A 131 -17.22 16.99 4.54
C THR A 131 -15.86 17.04 3.85
N ARG A 132 -14.79 17.08 4.65
CA ARG A 132 -13.40 17.15 4.21
C ARG A 132 -12.69 15.84 4.56
N PHE A 133 -11.87 15.35 3.63
CA PHE A 133 -11.03 14.17 3.79
C PHE A 133 -9.60 14.51 3.40
N LYS A 134 -8.63 14.15 4.25
CA LYS A 134 -7.22 14.30 3.91
C LYS A 134 -6.83 13.16 2.98
N VAL A 135 -6.14 13.51 1.89
CA VAL A 135 -5.54 12.56 0.97
C VAL A 135 -4.03 12.78 1.01
N ALA A 136 -3.29 11.70 1.23
CA ALA A 136 -1.84 11.67 1.19
C ALA A 136 -1.40 10.66 0.13
N ILE A 137 -0.43 11.05 -0.68
CA ILE A 137 0.09 10.25 -1.79
C ILE A 137 1.61 10.31 -1.74
N ASP A 138 2.23 9.16 -1.48
CA ASP A 138 3.68 9.01 -1.45
C ASP A 138 4.17 8.59 -2.84
N ILE A 139 5.18 9.29 -3.34
CA ILE A 139 5.75 9.06 -4.67
C ILE A 139 7.23 8.69 -4.52
N GLY A 140 7.52 7.43 -4.81
CA GLY A 140 8.87 6.92 -4.97
C GLY A 140 9.39 7.17 -6.39
N PHE A 141 10.71 7.26 -6.52
CA PHE A 141 11.43 7.43 -7.78
C PHE A 141 12.59 6.45 -7.85
N GLY A 142 13.01 6.12 -9.07
CA GLY A 142 14.24 5.36 -9.31
C GLY A 142 14.15 3.86 -9.04
N ASP A 143 13.02 3.35 -8.55
CA ASP A 143 12.81 1.92 -8.35
C ASP A 143 12.52 1.16 -9.65
N ILE A 144 12.68 -0.16 -9.60
CA ILE A 144 12.41 -1.05 -10.73
C ILE A 144 11.11 -1.81 -10.54
N VAL A 145 10.36 -1.96 -11.63
CA VAL A 145 9.17 -2.81 -11.65
C VAL A 145 8.76 -3.17 -13.07
N ASP A 146 8.50 -4.45 -13.29
CA ASP A 146 7.76 -4.96 -14.44
C ASP A 146 6.27 -4.85 -14.14
N SER A 147 5.76 -3.63 -14.29
CA SER A 147 4.38 -3.29 -13.96
C SER A 147 3.37 -4.02 -14.85
N ILE A 148 2.24 -4.41 -14.27
CA ILE A 148 1.10 -4.99 -14.99
C ILE A 148 -0.05 -3.99 -15.10
N GLU A 149 -0.87 -4.12 -16.13
CA GLU A 149 -2.16 -3.44 -16.17
C GLU A 149 -3.16 -4.23 -15.33
N TYR A 150 -3.53 -3.69 -14.17
CA TYR A 150 -4.41 -4.36 -13.25
C TYR A 150 -5.76 -3.64 -13.15
N SER A 151 -6.84 -4.39 -13.33
CA SER A 151 -8.21 -3.93 -13.13
C SER A 151 -8.57 -3.98 -11.66
N ILE A 152 -8.30 -2.88 -10.94
CA ILE A 152 -8.52 -2.74 -9.50
C ILE A 152 -10.03 -2.71 -9.21
N PRO A 153 -10.57 -3.63 -8.39
CA PRO A 153 -11.97 -3.59 -7.98
C PRO A 153 -12.23 -2.42 -7.02
N LEU A 154 -13.31 -1.67 -7.29
CA LEU A 154 -13.74 -0.53 -6.49
C LEU A 154 -14.84 -0.90 -5.50
N THR A 155 -15.17 0.03 -4.61
CA THR A 155 -16.19 -0.16 -3.58
C THR A 155 -17.56 -0.51 -4.16
N LYS A 156 -18.01 -1.72 -3.84
CA LYS A 156 -19.37 -2.24 -4.11
C LYS A 156 -20.14 -2.51 -2.83
N SER A 157 -21.46 -2.61 -2.94
CA SER A 157 -22.37 -3.16 -1.93
C SER A 157 -23.07 -4.42 -2.45
N SER A 158 -23.89 -5.03 -1.60
CA SER A 158 -24.87 -6.07 -1.97
C SER A 158 -25.77 -5.69 -3.15
N LYS A 159 -25.94 -4.39 -3.42
CA LYS A 159 -26.76 -3.85 -4.54
C LYS A 159 -25.93 -3.49 -5.78
N GLY A 160 -24.65 -3.81 -5.81
CA GLY A 160 -23.72 -3.50 -6.91
C GLY A 160 -22.76 -2.37 -6.61
N SER A 161 -22.09 -1.87 -7.65
CA SER A 161 -21.06 -0.82 -7.53
C SER A 161 -21.65 0.50 -7.03
N LEU A 162 -20.89 1.22 -6.21
CA LEU A 162 -21.29 2.55 -5.74
C LEU A 162 -21.14 3.61 -6.85
N PHE A 163 -20.04 3.50 -7.61
CA PHE A 163 -19.74 4.26 -8.83
C PHE A 163 -19.38 3.25 -9.94
N GLU A 164 -18.18 3.34 -10.53
CA GLU A 164 -17.63 2.32 -11.42
C GLU A 164 -17.29 1.02 -10.65
N GLY A 165 -17.31 -0.14 -11.32
CA GLY A 165 -16.96 -1.41 -10.69
C GLY A 165 -15.46 -1.68 -10.56
N ASN A 166 -14.66 -1.08 -11.45
CA ASN A 166 -13.22 -1.20 -11.46
C ASN A 166 -12.54 0.04 -12.06
N VAL A 167 -11.23 0.15 -11.85
CA VAL A 167 -10.34 1.10 -12.52
C VAL A 167 -9.07 0.37 -12.96
N THR A 168 -8.59 0.61 -14.18
CA THR A 168 -7.37 -0.03 -14.70
C THR A 168 -6.19 0.92 -14.66
N LEU A 169 -5.13 0.54 -13.94
CA LEU A 169 -3.90 1.30 -13.78
C LEU A 169 -2.67 0.37 -13.89
N PRO A 170 -1.51 0.92 -14.30
CA PRO A 170 -0.23 0.26 -14.05
C PRO A 170 -0.07 0.02 -12.55
N CYS A 171 0.20 -1.23 -12.17
CA CYS A 171 0.31 -1.68 -10.79
C CYS A 171 1.53 -2.57 -10.61
N TYR A 172 2.04 -2.60 -9.40
CA TYR A 172 3.04 -3.58 -8.98
C TYR A 172 2.44 -5.00 -8.97
N PRO A 173 3.09 -5.99 -9.60
CA PRO A 173 2.79 -7.40 -9.34
C PRO A 173 3.00 -7.74 -7.86
N LYS A 174 2.31 -8.79 -7.38
CA LYS A 174 2.39 -9.22 -5.97
C LYS A 174 3.83 -9.58 -5.58
N GLU A 175 4.58 -10.12 -6.52
CA GLU A 175 5.97 -10.56 -6.37
C GLU A 175 6.91 -9.40 -6.07
N PHE A 176 6.74 -8.26 -6.75
CA PHE A 176 7.52 -7.05 -6.45
C PHE A 176 7.12 -6.46 -5.09
N ILE A 177 5.83 -6.46 -4.74
CA ILE A 177 5.39 -6.03 -3.40
C ILE A 177 6.04 -6.90 -2.32
N PHE A 178 6.07 -8.22 -2.53
CA PHE A 178 6.72 -9.16 -1.61
C PHE A 178 8.23 -8.87 -1.50
N ALA A 179 8.92 -8.76 -2.64
CA ALA A 179 10.36 -8.55 -2.69
C ALA A 179 10.77 -7.22 -2.03
N GLU A 180 10.07 -6.11 -2.30
CA GLU A 180 10.35 -4.82 -1.66
C GLU A 180 10.15 -4.85 -0.14
N LYS A 181 9.12 -5.57 0.33
CA LYS A 181 8.87 -5.71 1.77
C LYS A 181 9.92 -6.56 2.46
N LEU A 182 10.33 -7.66 1.83
CA LEU A 182 11.41 -8.51 2.30
C LEU A 182 12.72 -7.71 2.37
N GLU A 183 13.03 -6.96 1.31
CA GLU A 183 14.20 -6.07 1.26
C GLU A 183 14.15 -5.04 2.38
N THR A 184 13.02 -4.37 2.57
CA THR A 184 12.86 -3.36 3.64
C THR A 184 13.05 -3.97 5.03
N VAL A 185 12.54 -5.19 5.26
CA VAL A 185 12.71 -5.91 6.53
C VAL A 185 14.17 -6.23 6.80
N ILE A 186 14.90 -6.72 5.80
CA ILE A 186 16.32 -7.08 5.93
C ILE A 186 17.18 -5.82 6.09
N HIS A 187 17.01 -4.83 5.20
CA HIS A 187 17.77 -3.58 5.19
C HIS A 187 17.69 -2.84 6.53
N ARG A 188 16.51 -2.78 7.16
CA ARG A 188 16.30 -2.06 8.42
C ARG A 188 16.81 -2.81 9.66
N GLY A 189 17.08 -4.11 9.55
CA GLY A 189 17.59 -4.93 10.64
C GLY A 189 16.75 -4.86 11.92
N SER A 190 17.40 -4.93 13.08
CA SER A 190 16.77 -5.01 14.40
C SER A 190 16.17 -3.70 14.91
N PHE A 191 16.53 -2.56 14.29
CA PHE A 191 15.98 -1.23 14.60
C PHE A 191 14.74 -0.89 13.75
N ASN A 192 14.16 -1.89 13.08
CA ASN A 192 13.02 -1.72 12.21
C ASN A 192 11.73 -1.49 13.01
N SER A 193 11.19 -0.26 13.02
CA SER A 193 9.86 0.03 13.59
C SER A 193 8.71 -0.15 12.58
N ARG A 194 9.01 -0.49 11.33
CA ARG A 194 8.06 -0.63 10.22
C ARG A 194 7.34 -1.99 10.26
N MET A 195 6.74 -2.31 11.40
CA MET A 195 6.08 -3.60 11.69
C MET A 195 5.00 -4.00 10.68
N LYS A 196 4.41 -3.03 9.97
CA LYS A 196 3.45 -3.30 8.89
C LYS A 196 4.04 -4.15 7.75
N ASP A 197 5.35 -4.11 7.50
CA ASP A 197 5.98 -4.92 6.46
C ASP A 197 6.10 -6.39 6.87
N PHE A 198 6.39 -6.68 8.15
CA PHE A 198 6.30 -8.04 8.70
C PHE A 198 4.88 -8.58 8.65
N HIS A 199 3.89 -7.78 9.05
CA HIS A 199 2.47 -8.14 8.93
C HIS A 199 2.11 -8.46 7.47
N ASP A 200 2.40 -7.55 6.55
CA ASP A 200 2.04 -7.72 5.14
C ASP A 200 2.70 -8.98 4.54
N LEU A 201 3.98 -9.27 4.84
CA LEU A 201 4.64 -10.51 4.42
C LEU A 201 3.95 -11.76 5.00
N TYR A 202 3.63 -11.73 6.29
CA TYR A 202 2.92 -12.82 6.95
C TYR A 202 1.55 -13.08 6.31
N SER A 203 0.78 -12.01 6.04
CA SER A 203 -0.55 -12.10 5.43
C SER A 203 -0.46 -12.58 3.98
N MET A 204 0.53 -12.11 3.21
CA MET A 204 0.82 -12.62 1.87
C MET A 204 1.09 -14.10 1.92
N ILE A 205 2.02 -14.58 2.74
CA ILE A 205 2.35 -16.00 2.86
C ILE A 205 1.13 -16.82 3.29
N SER A 206 0.35 -16.32 4.26
CA SER A 206 -0.81 -17.03 4.81
C SER A 206 -1.96 -17.12 3.82
N SER A 207 -2.10 -16.15 2.91
CA SER A 207 -3.11 -16.18 1.84
C SER A 207 -2.74 -17.09 0.66
N GLN A 208 -1.54 -17.69 0.67
CA GLN A 208 -1.01 -18.60 -0.36
C GLN A 208 -1.20 -18.09 -1.81
N PRO A 209 -0.79 -16.85 -2.14
CA PRO A 209 -0.87 -16.37 -3.50
C PRO A 209 0.13 -17.13 -4.37
N SER A 210 -0.23 -17.37 -5.61
CA SER A 210 0.77 -17.72 -6.63
C SER A 210 1.72 -16.54 -6.79
N LEU A 211 3.01 -16.75 -6.51
CA LEU A 211 4.09 -15.80 -6.71
C LEU A 211 5.07 -16.39 -7.73
N GLY A 212 4.91 -16.02 -8.99
CA GLY A 212 5.71 -16.57 -10.10
C GLY A 212 7.09 -15.90 -10.19
N ASN A 213 8.14 -16.65 -10.55
CA ASN A 213 9.51 -16.11 -10.68
C ASN A 213 10.01 -15.33 -9.44
N ILE A 214 9.49 -15.62 -8.25
CA ILE A 214 9.74 -14.81 -7.04
C ILE A 214 11.22 -14.73 -6.66
N GLU A 215 11.99 -15.80 -6.88
CA GLU A 215 13.44 -15.80 -6.60
C GLU A 215 14.19 -14.76 -7.42
N GLU A 216 13.93 -14.71 -8.74
CA GLU A 216 14.56 -13.75 -9.64
C GLU A 216 14.18 -12.33 -9.27
N ILE A 217 12.90 -12.09 -8.96
CA ILE A 217 12.40 -10.78 -8.56
C ILE A 217 13.00 -10.32 -7.23
N ILE A 218 13.14 -11.22 -6.25
CA ILE A 218 13.83 -10.91 -4.99
C ILE A 218 15.27 -10.48 -5.27
N ARG A 219 16.05 -11.28 -6.03
CA ARG A 219 17.44 -10.95 -6.34
C ARG A 219 17.55 -9.60 -7.04
N MET A 220 16.71 -9.36 -8.03
CA MET A 220 16.70 -8.15 -8.82
C MET A 220 16.38 -6.90 -7.97
N VAL A 221 15.39 -6.98 -7.06
CA VAL A 221 15.06 -5.87 -6.15
C VAL A 221 16.20 -5.60 -5.16
N PHE A 222 16.80 -6.63 -4.58
CA PHE A 222 17.92 -6.49 -3.64
C PHE A 222 19.16 -5.89 -4.31
N GLU A 223 19.49 -6.36 -5.52
CA GLU A 223 20.60 -5.84 -6.32
C GLU A 223 20.38 -4.37 -6.67
N HIS A 224 19.19 -4.01 -7.17
CA HIS A 224 18.85 -2.63 -7.50
C HIS A 224 18.89 -1.71 -6.28
N ARG A 225 18.52 -2.24 -5.11
CA ARG A 225 18.52 -1.50 -3.85
C ARG A 225 19.85 -1.55 -3.08
N GLU A 226 20.88 -2.18 -3.65
CA GLU A 226 22.19 -2.34 -3.02
C GLU A 226 22.12 -2.94 -1.59
N THR A 227 21.10 -3.76 -1.33
CA THR A 227 20.90 -4.42 -0.04
C THR A 227 21.44 -5.85 -0.12
N GLU A 228 22.30 -6.22 0.83
CA GLU A 228 22.80 -7.59 0.94
C GLU A 228 21.64 -8.55 1.26
N LEU A 229 21.52 -9.62 0.48
CA LEU A 229 20.49 -10.65 0.69
C LEU A 229 20.90 -11.60 1.84
N ALA A 230 20.74 -11.12 3.08
CA ALA A 230 21.04 -11.87 4.30
C ALA A 230 19.87 -12.79 4.68
N LEU A 231 19.92 -14.04 4.18
CA LEU A 231 18.93 -15.09 4.48
C LEU A 231 19.61 -16.32 5.12
N PRO A 232 18.99 -16.99 6.11
CA PRO A 232 17.70 -16.67 6.71
C PRO A 232 17.72 -15.39 7.55
N ILE A 233 16.55 -14.77 7.68
CA ILE A 233 16.36 -13.63 8.57
C ILE A 233 16.61 -14.13 9.99
N THR A 234 17.67 -13.61 10.62
CA THR A 234 18.09 -13.98 11.97
C THR A 234 18.47 -12.73 12.75
N TYR A 235 18.27 -12.78 14.06
CA TYR A 235 18.56 -11.69 14.99
C TYR A 235 19.10 -12.30 16.28
N GLU A 236 20.01 -11.58 16.93
CA GLU A 236 20.48 -11.95 18.28
C GLU A 236 19.36 -11.75 19.32
N ALA A 237 19.55 -12.30 20.53
CA ALA A 237 18.50 -12.30 21.55
C ALA A 237 18.04 -10.88 21.97
N ASP A 238 18.96 -9.93 22.11
CA ASP A 238 18.65 -8.54 22.45
C ASP A 238 17.96 -7.79 21.29
N GLU A 239 18.34 -8.09 20.06
CA GLU A 239 17.72 -7.59 18.84
C GLU A 239 16.27 -8.09 18.69
N LEU A 240 16.04 -9.38 18.93
CA LEU A 240 14.71 -9.97 18.88
C LEU A 240 13.79 -9.38 19.95
N ASN A 241 14.31 -9.14 21.16
CA ASN A 241 13.57 -8.45 22.22
C ASN A 241 13.16 -7.03 21.81
N ARG A 242 14.03 -6.31 21.09
CA ARG A 242 13.72 -4.97 20.56
C ARG A 242 12.62 -5.02 19.52
N LEU A 243 12.71 -5.95 18.56
CA LEU A 243 11.67 -6.16 17.55
C LEU A 243 10.35 -6.57 18.19
N GLN A 244 10.37 -7.41 19.22
CA GLN A 244 9.17 -7.81 19.95
C GLN A 244 8.48 -6.61 20.60
N ASN A 245 9.23 -5.62 21.10
CA ASN A 245 8.64 -4.40 21.66
C ASN A 245 7.91 -3.58 20.59
N PHE A 246 8.52 -3.41 19.41
CA PHE A 246 7.85 -2.76 18.28
C PHE A 246 6.62 -3.55 17.81
N TRP A 247 6.72 -4.87 17.75
CA TRP A 247 5.61 -5.75 17.37
C TRP A 247 4.44 -5.66 18.37
N ASN A 248 4.71 -5.68 19.67
CA ASN A 248 3.70 -5.50 20.71
C ASN A 248 3.01 -4.15 20.63
N GLU A 249 3.75 -3.07 20.35
CA GLU A 249 3.15 -1.76 20.11
C GLU A 249 2.27 -1.74 18.85
N TYR A 250 2.75 -2.36 17.78
CA TYR A 250 1.99 -2.49 16.54
C TYR A 250 0.69 -3.25 16.74
N LEU A 251 0.73 -4.45 17.36
CA LEU A 251 -0.43 -5.28 17.63
C LEU A 251 -1.46 -4.53 18.50
N ARG A 252 -1.03 -3.81 19.54
CA ARG A 252 -1.95 -3.02 20.41
C ARG A 252 -2.74 -1.95 19.65
N ASN A 253 -2.20 -1.48 18.52
CA ASN A 253 -2.83 -0.46 17.68
C ASN A 253 -3.68 -1.06 16.54
N LEU A 254 -3.68 -2.39 16.36
CA LEU A 254 -4.58 -3.05 15.42
C LEU A 254 -6.00 -3.18 15.99
N ARG A 255 -6.99 -3.15 15.10
CA ARG A 255 -8.37 -3.47 15.49
C ARG A 255 -8.46 -4.93 15.95
N ALA A 256 -9.30 -5.21 16.94
CA ALA A 256 -9.40 -6.53 17.55
C ALA A 256 -9.71 -7.67 16.56
N GLU A 257 -10.57 -7.39 15.57
CA GLU A 257 -10.92 -8.32 14.49
C GLU A 257 -9.73 -8.72 13.60
N ASN A 258 -8.68 -7.89 13.58
CA ASN A 258 -7.48 -8.08 12.79
C ASN A 258 -6.31 -8.71 13.58
N LEU A 259 -6.48 -8.94 14.89
CA LEU A 259 -5.47 -9.58 15.74
C LEU A 259 -5.43 -11.10 15.56
N ALA A 260 -6.59 -11.73 15.40
CA ALA A 260 -6.75 -13.18 15.39
C ALA A 260 -5.84 -13.97 14.41
N PRO A 261 -5.49 -13.46 13.22
CA PRO A 261 -4.62 -14.20 12.30
C PRO A 261 -3.11 -14.06 12.59
N LEU A 262 -2.69 -13.12 13.46
CA LEU A 262 -1.28 -12.78 13.66
C LEU A 262 -0.67 -13.47 14.88
N PRO A 263 0.58 -13.97 14.79
CA PRO A 263 1.31 -14.46 15.96
C PRO A 263 1.61 -13.33 16.95
N GLU A 264 1.51 -13.63 18.24
CA GLU A 264 1.91 -12.70 19.30
C GLU A 264 3.42 -12.46 19.32
N ASN A 265 4.21 -13.47 18.95
CA ASN A 265 5.67 -13.39 18.94
C ASN A 265 6.21 -13.06 17.54
N ILE A 266 7.06 -12.05 17.43
CA ILE A 266 7.69 -11.66 16.15
C ILE A 266 8.59 -12.78 15.61
N ALA A 267 9.16 -13.62 16.48
CA ALA A 267 9.97 -14.77 16.09
C ALA A 267 9.16 -15.78 15.26
N ASP A 268 7.88 -15.98 15.57
CA ASP A 268 7.00 -16.89 14.82
C ASP A 268 6.69 -16.32 13.43
N VAL A 269 6.56 -15.00 13.32
CA VAL A 269 6.41 -14.30 12.03
C VAL A 269 7.66 -14.50 11.18
N ILE A 270 8.85 -14.26 11.75
CA ILE A 270 10.15 -14.44 11.08
C ILE A 270 10.35 -15.91 10.67
N ALA A 271 10.05 -16.85 11.56
CA ALA A 271 10.16 -18.29 11.28
C ALA A 271 9.26 -18.69 10.10
N LYS A 272 8.03 -18.16 10.03
CA LYS A 272 7.13 -18.41 8.91
C LYS A 272 7.65 -17.84 7.59
N ILE A 273 8.24 -16.64 7.61
CA ILE A 273 8.86 -16.03 6.43
C ILE A 273 10.03 -16.90 5.93
N ASN A 274 10.95 -17.27 6.83
CA ASN A 274 12.09 -18.12 6.51
C ASN A 274 11.66 -19.49 5.96
N HIS A 275 10.69 -20.14 6.62
CA HIS A 275 10.17 -21.42 6.18
C HIS A 275 9.53 -21.33 4.78
N TRP A 276 8.74 -20.29 4.53
CA TRP A 276 8.15 -20.08 3.21
C TRP A 276 9.22 -19.86 2.14
N LEU A 277 10.24 -19.05 2.42
CA LEU A 277 11.37 -18.84 1.50
C LEU A 277 12.11 -20.15 1.21
N GLN A 278 12.28 -21.01 2.21
CA GLN A 278 12.98 -22.30 2.07
C GLN A 278 12.21 -23.25 1.14
N LEU A 279 10.88 -23.25 1.23
CA LEU A 279 10.03 -24.12 0.42
C LEU A 279 9.82 -23.60 -1.02
N ASN A 280 9.86 -22.28 -1.21
CA ASN A 280 9.44 -21.66 -2.48
C ASN A 280 10.60 -21.05 -3.28
N THR A 281 11.81 -21.02 -2.73
CA THR A 281 12.99 -20.45 -3.38
C THR A 281 14.24 -21.29 -3.11
N ARG A 282 15.29 -21.10 -3.92
CA ARG A 282 16.63 -21.65 -3.65
C ARG A 282 17.55 -20.62 -2.98
N LEU A 283 16.97 -19.54 -2.44
CA LEU A 283 17.72 -18.48 -1.77
C LEU A 283 18.31 -18.94 -0.43
N LEU A 284 17.60 -19.85 0.23
CA LEU A 284 18.08 -20.53 1.43
C LEU A 284 18.71 -21.84 0.99
N VAL A 285 20.04 -21.84 0.83
CA VAL A 285 20.77 -23.11 0.70
C VAL A 285 20.43 -23.93 1.95
N ALA A 286 19.97 -25.16 1.76
CA ALA A 286 19.75 -26.07 2.88
C ALA A 286 21.02 -26.05 3.73
N LEU A 287 20.89 -25.66 5.00
CA LEU A 287 21.87 -25.98 6.03
C LEU A 287 21.85 -27.51 6.19
N ASN A 288 22.39 -28.22 5.20
CA ASN A 288 22.80 -29.60 5.33
C ASN A 288 24.16 -29.56 5.98
N MET A 289 24.18 -29.51 7.31
CA MET A 289 25.09 -30.28 8.18
C MET A 289 24.46 -30.41 9.55
#